data_AF-A0A3C1V7F3-F1
#
_entry.id   AF-A0A3C1V7F3-F1
#
_cell.length_a   1.000
_cell.length_b   1.000
_cell.length_c   1.000
_cell.angle_alpha   90.00
_cell.angle_beta   90.00
_cell.angle_gamma   90.00
#
_symmetry.space_group_name_H-M   'P 1'
#
loop_
_entity.id
_entity.type
_entity.pdbx_description
1 polymer ?
#
loop_
_entity_poly.entity_id
_entity_poly.type
_entity_poly.pdbx_seq_one_letter_code
_entity_poly.pdbx_strand_id
1 'polypeptide(L)'
;MKRKHNTTKQPKVRAAAGVPVAPRGAPKPSSAAAARRLWRFRLLALLLPLLALGLVELTLRLAGYGHPTAFFLPANDQGRAMLTDNSWFGWRFFPPVVARTPQPLYLAARKPQDTIRIFVLGESAAMGDPEPAYGFARQLERLLQTRHLDQKIEVVNTAMTAINSHVVRLIARDCVPREGDYWLIYAGNNEVIGPFGAGTVFGSQVPNLTMVRFVLALKTTRVGQWLAQITRGANEPKQWEGLEFFLKSQLTRDDPRLKRVYASFAANLGDIADFGRRSGAMVLLATMPVNLRNFPPLASVHRPDLRPEQLAEWQNFFSAGTQAQVAGNFAEALGDFRKAAEIDDGFAELAFQRARCEMELKQDAAAESDFRLARDLDTLRFRADSRINEIIRQTAKAKEVRAIDADEELARLGDENLFYDHVHLNFAGNYRVARLFAAEVEKRWPGAQTNDSPWLT
;
A
#
# COMPACT_ATOMS: atom_id res chain seq x y z
N MET A 1 -6.89 106.95 59.50
CA MET A 1 -8.02 106.84 60.46
C MET A 1 -7.96 105.44 61.08
N LYS A 2 -7.87 105.38 62.42
CA LYS A 2 -8.00 104.21 63.34
C LYS A 2 -7.16 102.95 63.01
N ARG A 3 -6.03 102.75 63.73
CA ARG A 3 -5.89 102.04 65.04
C ARG A 3 -5.99 100.52 64.87
N LYS A 4 -5.14 99.66 65.45
CA LYS A 4 -3.96 99.77 66.31
C LYS A 4 -3.57 98.31 66.67
N HIS A 5 -2.29 98.06 66.92
CA HIS A 5 -1.67 97.12 67.89
C HIS A 5 -0.53 96.32 67.26
N ASN A 6 0.74 96.67 67.56
CA ASN A 6 1.53 96.27 68.76
C ASN A 6 1.67 94.74 68.86
N THR A 7 2.83 94.11 68.99
CA THR A 7 4.22 94.56 69.15
C THR A 7 5.11 93.31 69.04
N THR A 8 6.27 93.44 68.38
CA THR A 8 7.57 92.81 68.68
C THR A 8 7.65 91.43 69.35
N LYS A 9 8.38 90.49 68.72
CA LYS A 9 9.80 90.18 69.06
C LYS A 9 10.39 89.13 68.09
N GLN A 10 11.68 89.33 67.81
CA GLN A 10 12.65 88.58 66.99
C GLN A 10 12.84 87.10 67.42
N PRO A 11 13.78 86.33 66.81
CA PRO A 11 14.07 86.07 65.39
C PRO A 11 14.28 84.55 65.12
N LYS A 12 14.36 84.12 63.84
CA LYS A 12 15.38 83.17 63.32
C LYS A 12 15.08 82.70 61.89
N VAL A 13 16.18 82.62 61.14
CA VAL A 13 16.37 82.23 59.73
C VAL A 13 15.78 80.84 59.42
N ARG A 14 15.11 80.67 58.25
CA ARG A 14 15.07 79.37 57.55
C ARG A 14 14.71 79.48 56.05
N ALA A 15 15.72 79.12 55.25
CA ALA A 15 15.76 78.33 54.01
C ALA A 15 14.64 78.43 52.95
N ALA A 16 15.08 78.68 51.71
CA ALA A 16 14.34 78.71 50.47
C ALA A 16 13.65 77.38 50.10
N ALA A 17 12.43 77.48 49.55
CA ALA A 17 11.72 76.38 48.91
C ALA A 17 11.79 76.53 47.38
N GLY A 18 12.18 75.45 46.71
CA GLY A 18 12.51 75.37 45.30
C GLY A 18 11.32 75.18 44.34
N VAL A 19 11.65 75.37 43.06
CA VAL A 19 10.82 75.26 41.84
C VAL A 19 10.41 73.81 41.56
N PRO A 20 9.20 73.51 41.06
CA PRO A 20 8.79 72.15 40.71
C PRO A 20 9.37 71.70 39.36
N VAL A 21 9.95 70.50 39.34
CA VAL A 21 10.52 69.83 38.17
C VAL A 21 9.52 68.79 37.62
N ALA A 22 9.27 68.81 36.32
CA ALA A 22 8.43 67.85 35.60
C ALA A 22 9.00 66.41 35.66
N PRO A 23 8.16 65.36 35.71
CA PRO A 23 8.64 64.00 35.84
C PRO A 23 9.32 63.53 34.55
N ARG A 24 10.53 62.99 34.70
CA ARG A 24 11.32 62.36 33.64
C ARG A 24 10.60 61.12 33.10
N GLY A 25 10.41 61.06 31.78
CA GLY A 25 9.87 59.90 31.08
C GLY A 25 10.74 58.65 31.27
N ALA A 26 10.09 57.51 31.52
CA ALA A 26 10.73 56.22 31.69
C ALA A 26 11.49 55.77 30.41
N PRO A 27 12.63 55.08 30.55
CA PRO A 27 13.39 54.59 29.40
C PRO A 27 12.60 53.51 28.64
N LYS A 28 12.43 53.68 27.32
CA LYS A 28 11.83 52.65 26.46
C LYS A 28 12.75 51.41 26.45
N PRO A 29 12.22 50.19 26.69
CA PRO A 29 13.04 48.98 26.68
C PRO A 29 13.72 48.77 25.32
N SER A 30 14.98 48.34 25.33
CA SER A 30 15.73 48.07 24.10
C SER A 30 15.02 47.03 23.23
N SER A 31 14.93 47.28 21.93
CA SER A 31 14.21 46.46 20.95
C SER A 31 14.62 44.97 20.99
N ALA A 32 15.87 44.68 21.38
CA ALA A 32 16.41 43.32 21.52
C ALA A 32 15.85 42.54 22.73
N ALA A 33 15.48 43.21 23.83
CA ALA A 33 14.85 42.55 24.99
C ALA A 33 13.37 42.23 24.72
N ALA A 34 12.67 43.14 24.03
CA ALA A 34 11.30 42.93 23.56
C ALA A 34 11.22 41.80 22.51
N ALA A 35 12.17 41.76 21.57
CA ALA A 35 12.27 40.70 20.57
C ALA A 35 12.53 39.32 21.21
N ARG A 36 13.46 39.22 22.19
CA ARG A 36 13.71 37.97 22.94
C ARG A 36 12.48 37.50 23.72
N ARG A 37 11.73 38.41 24.34
CA ARG A 37 10.48 38.09 25.05
C ARG A 37 9.40 37.56 24.09
N LEU A 38 9.27 38.18 22.91
CA LEU A 38 8.36 37.73 21.86
C LEU A 38 8.72 36.34 21.33
N TRP A 39 9.99 36.07 21.08
CA TRP A 39 10.45 34.74 20.65
C TRP A 39 10.27 33.68 21.72
N ARG A 40 10.48 34.00 23.01
CA ARG A 40 10.15 33.11 24.13
C ARG A 40 8.65 32.82 24.20
N PHE A 41 7.81 33.84 24.02
CA PHE A 41 6.36 33.65 23.97
C PHE A 41 5.94 32.78 22.79
N ARG A 42 6.50 33.00 21.59
CA ARG A 42 6.25 32.16 20.40
C ARG A 42 6.70 30.71 20.62
N LEU A 43 7.87 30.53 21.24
CA LEU A 43 8.37 29.21 21.60
C LEU A 43 7.43 28.51 22.60
N LEU A 44 6.99 29.22 23.65
CA LEU A 44 6.04 28.69 24.63
C LEU A 44 4.68 28.37 23.99
N ALA A 45 4.18 29.24 23.12
CA ALA A 45 2.92 29.01 22.39
C ALA A 45 2.99 27.78 21.46
N LEU A 46 4.18 27.46 20.94
CA LEU A 46 4.42 26.24 20.15
C LEU A 46 4.61 25.00 21.04
N LEU A 47 5.37 25.13 22.13
CA LEU A 47 5.72 24.00 23.00
C LEU A 47 4.55 23.57 23.90
N LEU A 48 3.70 24.48 24.35
CA LEU A 48 2.63 24.17 25.30
C LEU A 48 1.62 23.14 24.75
N PRO A 49 1.11 23.26 23.50
CA PRO A 49 0.27 22.23 22.91
C PRO A 49 0.99 20.87 22.74
N LEU A 50 2.27 20.89 22.38
CA LEU A 50 3.07 19.66 22.24
C LEU A 50 3.28 18.97 23.59
N LEU A 51 3.53 19.73 24.65
CA LEU A 51 3.64 19.22 26.03
C LEU A 51 2.30 18.64 26.51
N ALA A 52 1.18 19.32 26.22
CA ALA A 52 -0.14 18.82 26.54
C ALA A 52 -0.44 17.49 25.81
N LEU A 53 -0.14 17.39 24.50
CA LEU A 53 -0.28 16.14 23.75
C LEU A 53 0.63 15.04 24.30
N GLY A 54 1.87 15.38 24.67
CA GLY A 54 2.81 14.45 25.30
C GLY A 54 2.31 13.93 26.65
N LEU A 55 1.66 14.78 27.46
CA LEU A 55 1.05 14.38 28.71
C LEU A 55 -0.14 13.43 28.48
N VAL A 56 -1.02 13.75 27.52
CA VAL A 56 -2.16 12.86 27.17
C VAL A 56 -1.65 11.51 26.66
N GLU A 57 -0.63 11.50 25.79
CA GLU A 57 0.01 10.26 25.32
C GLU A 57 0.54 9.43 26.48
N LEU A 58 1.24 10.06 27.44
CA LEU A 58 1.75 9.38 28.63
C LEU A 58 0.63 8.80 29.49
N THR A 59 -0.42 9.58 29.75
CA THR A 59 -1.58 9.11 30.52
C THR A 59 -2.26 7.92 29.85
N LEU A 60 -2.50 7.98 28.54
CA LEU A 60 -3.08 6.86 27.78
C LEU A 60 -2.19 5.61 27.83
N ARG A 61 -0.86 5.76 27.75
CA ARG A 61 0.08 4.64 27.87
C ARG A 61 0.05 4.01 29.26
N LEU A 62 0.07 4.82 30.32
CA LEU A 62 0.01 4.34 31.70
C LEU A 62 -1.32 3.66 32.02
N ALA A 63 -2.42 4.10 31.40
CA ALA A 63 -3.72 3.47 31.49
C ALA A 63 -3.86 2.17 30.66
N GLY A 64 -2.83 1.77 29.91
CA GLY A 64 -2.87 0.57 29.06
C GLY A 64 -3.73 0.72 27.80
N TYR A 65 -4.06 1.96 27.39
CA TYR A 65 -4.91 2.20 26.23
C TYR A 65 -4.18 1.93 24.90
N GLY A 66 -4.92 1.40 23.93
CA GLY A 66 -4.45 1.19 22.55
C GLY A 66 -3.80 -0.17 22.29
N HIS A 67 -3.28 -0.38 21.07
CA HIS A 67 -2.68 -1.64 20.62
C HIS A 67 -1.30 -1.43 19.96
N PRO A 68 -0.40 -2.43 19.96
CA PRO A 68 0.87 -2.35 19.25
C PRO A 68 0.65 -2.24 17.73
N THR A 69 1.54 -1.52 17.04
CA THR A 69 1.39 -1.20 15.60
C THR A 69 2.53 -1.68 14.71
N ALA A 70 3.57 -2.27 15.31
CA ALA A 70 4.63 -2.94 14.56
C ALA A 70 4.10 -4.25 13.98
N PHE A 71 4.65 -4.69 12.84
CA PHE A 71 4.26 -5.97 12.24
C PHE A 71 4.67 -7.17 13.11
N PHE A 72 5.83 -7.07 13.75
CA PHE A 72 6.36 -8.10 14.64
C PHE A 72 6.28 -7.66 16.11
N LEU A 73 5.85 -8.59 16.97
CA LEU A 73 5.92 -8.46 18.42
C LEU A 73 7.11 -9.25 18.98
N PRO A 74 7.79 -8.75 20.02
CA PRO A 74 8.81 -9.53 20.71
C PRO A 74 8.16 -10.72 21.43
N ALA A 75 8.80 -11.87 21.34
CA ALA A 75 8.49 -13.07 22.11
C ALA A 75 9.78 -13.58 22.78
N ASN A 76 9.62 -14.44 23.78
CA ASN A 76 10.74 -15.09 24.45
C ASN A 76 10.45 -16.58 24.53
N ASP A 77 11.41 -17.39 24.10
CA ASP A 77 11.39 -18.83 24.27
C ASP A 77 12.68 -19.29 24.94
N GLN A 78 12.55 -19.64 26.23
CA GLN A 78 13.66 -20.12 27.08
C GLN A 78 14.88 -19.19 27.08
N GLY A 79 14.67 -17.88 27.13
CA GLY A 79 15.73 -16.86 27.12
C GLY A 79 16.19 -16.45 25.72
N ARG A 80 15.68 -17.08 24.65
CA ARG A 80 15.96 -16.68 23.28
C ARG A 80 15.01 -15.57 22.85
N ALA A 81 15.56 -14.51 22.26
CA ALA A 81 14.77 -13.42 21.69
C ALA A 81 14.11 -13.88 20.39
N MET A 82 12.79 -13.98 20.42
CA MET A 82 11.95 -14.43 19.31
C MET A 82 11.02 -13.29 18.86
N LEU A 83 10.37 -13.51 17.73
CA LEU A 83 9.41 -12.59 17.14
C LEU A 83 8.17 -13.36 16.73
N THR A 84 7.01 -12.79 16.97
CA THR A 84 5.71 -13.33 16.56
C THR A 84 4.92 -12.27 15.79
N ASP A 85 3.86 -12.68 15.09
CA ASP A 85 2.95 -11.78 14.40
C ASP A 85 2.22 -10.84 15.36
N ASN A 86 1.71 -9.74 14.81
CA ASN A 86 0.81 -8.84 15.50
C ASN A 86 -0.60 -8.91 14.89
N SER A 87 -1.53 -9.58 15.57
CA SER A 87 -2.94 -9.66 15.15
C SER A 87 -3.63 -8.29 15.10
N TRP A 88 -3.12 -7.27 15.81
CA TRP A 88 -3.65 -5.90 15.75
C TRP A 88 -3.09 -5.07 14.59
N PHE A 89 -2.12 -5.57 13.82
CA PHE A 89 -1.44 -4.78 12.79
C PHE A 89 -2.42 -4.18 11.76
N GLY A 90 -3.42 -4.96 11.35
CA GLY A 90 -4.44 -4.55 10.39
C GLY A 90 -5.28 -3.35 10.83
N TRP A 91 -5.44 -3.12 12.14
CA TRP A 91 -6.30 -2.06 12.70
C TRP A 91 -5.82 -0.65 12.34
N ARG A 92 -4.56 -0.52 11.92
CA ARG A 92 -4.02 0.74 11.44
C ARG A 92 -4.57 1.14 10.06
N PHE A 93 -5.03 0.17 9.27
CA PHE A 93 -5.38 0.33 7.86
C PHE A 93 -6.86 0.06 7.57
N PHE A 94 -7.50 -0.78 8.37
CA PHE A 94 -8.88 -1.22 8.19
C PHE A 94 -9.74 -0.86 9.40
N PRO A 95 -11.07 -0.66 9.20
CA PRO A 95 -12.02 -0.74 10.30
C PRO A 95 -11.89 -2.08 11.03
N PRO A 96 -11.96 -2.15 12.37
CA PRO A 96 -11.67 -3.37 13.12
C PRO A 96 -12.45 -4.62 12.70
N VAL A 97 -13.71 -4.44 12.27
CA VAL A 97 -14.60 -5.53 11.89
C VAL A 97 -14.15 -6.28 10.63
N VAL A 98 -13.47 -5.56 9.73
CA VAL A 98 -12.97 -6.11 8.45
C VAL A 98 -11.45 -6.16 8.41
N ALA A 99 -10.79 -5.89 9.54
CA ALA A 99 -9.35 -5.89 9.63
C ALA A 99 -8.82 -7.30 9.41
N ARG A 100 -7.85 -7.41 8.50
CA ARG A 100 -7.10 -8.64 8.28
C ARG A 100 -5.98 -8.75 9.31
N THR A 101 -5.55 -9.98 9.55
CA THR A 101 -4.40 -10.30 10.41
C THR A 101 -3.29 -10.91 9.55
N PRO A 102 -2.01 -10.75 9.93
CA PRO A 102 -0.94 -11.54 9.35
C PRO A 102 -1.19 -13.04 9.58
N GLN A 103 -0.54 -13.89 8.77
CA GLN A 103 -0.43 -15.31 9.10
C GLN A 103 0.39 -15.48 10.39
N PRO A 104 0.08 -16.52 11.21
CA PRO A 104 0.92 -16.87 12.35
C PRO A 104 2.37 -17.03 11.92
N LEU A 105 3.27 -16.32 12.58
CA LEU A 105 4.70 -16.38 12.29
C LEU A 105 5.48 -16.50 13.59
N TYR A 106 6.60 -17.22 13.53
CA TYR A 106 7.49 -17.35 14.67
C TYR A 106 8.93 -17.50 14.19
N LEU A 107 9.78 -16.51 14.48
CA LEU A 107 11.17 -16.51 14.02
C LEU A 107 12.15 -15.92 15.04
N ALA A 108 13.42 -16.32 14.93
CA ALA A 108 14.48 -15.77 15.77
C ALA A 108 14.76 -14.31 15.43
N ALA A 109 14.85 -13.46 16.47
CA ALA A 109 15.10 -12.02 16.32
C ALA A 109 16.44 -11.71 15.66
N ARG A 110 17.45 -12.54 15.96
CA ARG A 110 18.74 -12.59 15.26
C ARG A 110 18.73 -13.77 14.31
N LYS A 111 19.26 -13.60 13.10
CA LYS A 111 19.35 -14.71 12.15
C LYS A 111 20.33 -15.76 12.69
N PRO A 112 19.96 -17.05 12.74
CA PRO A 112 20.92 -18.08 13.13
C PRO A 112 22.11 -18.11 12.16
N GLN A 113 23.27 -18.56 12.66
CA GLN A 113 24.43 -18.82 11.80
C GLN A 113 24.10 -19.88 10.74
N ASP A 114 24.79 -19.82 9.60
CA ASP A 114 24.64 -20.75 8.46
C ASP A 114 23.20 -20.88 7.95
N THR A 115 22.43 -19.79 8.05
CA THR A 115 21.04 -19.72 7.59
C THR A 115 20.89 -18.62 6.56
N ILE A 116 20.26 -18.96 5.43
CA ILE A 116 19.74 -18.01 4.47
C ILE A 116 18.30 -17.66 4.84
N ARG A 117 18.04 -16.37 5.06
CA ARG A 117 16.73 -15.84 5.40
C ARG A 117 16.14 -15.07 4.23
N ILE A 118 15.00 -15.52 3.75
CA ILE A 118 14.28 -14.94 2.61
C ILE A 118 12.97 -14.35 3.12
N PHE A 119 12.76 -13.05 2.91
CA PHE A 119 11.47 -12.42 3.19
C PHE A 119 10.61 -12.37 1.93
N VAL A 120 9.37 -12.85 2.04
CA VAL A 120 8.33 -12.64 1.01
C VAL A 120 7.43 -11.49 1.45
N LEU A 121 7.34 -10.47 0.60
CA LEU A 121 6.59 -9.23 0.81
C LEU A 121 5.51 -9.12 -0.26
N GLY A 122 4.26 -8.99 0.15
CA GLY A 122 3.17 -8.89 -0.82
C GLY A 122 1.78 -8.91 -0.22
N GLU A 123 0.83 -9.24 -1.08
CA GLU A 123 -0.62 -9.22 -0.79
C GLU A 123 -1.15 -10.66 -0.61
N SER A 124 -2.46 -10.88 -0.76
CA SER A 124 -3.09 -12.21 -0.61
C SER A 124 -2.46 -13.28 -1.50
N ALA A 125 -2.20 -12.98 -2.78
CA ALA A 125 -1.56 -13.91 -3.70
C ALA A 125 -0.13 -14.28 -3.28
N ALA A 126 0.60 -13.39 -2.60
CA ALA A 126 1.92 -13.70 -2.03
C ALA A 126 1.84 -14.45 -0.71
N MET A 127 0.80 -14.18 0.07
CA MET A 127 0.50 -14.93 1.28
C MET A 127 0.19 -16.40 0.96
N GLY A 128 -0.34 -16.64 -0.24
CA GLY A 128 -0.71 -17.96 -0.73
C GLY A 128 -2.20 -18.25 -0.58
N ASP A 129 -3.05 -17.22 -0.52
CA ASP A 129 -4.50 -17.41 -0.48
C ASP A 129 -4.97 -18.31 -1.64
N PRO A 130 -5.92 -19.23 -1.40
CA PRO A 130 -6.62 -19.45 -0.13
C PRO A 130 -5.90 -20.40 0.85
N GLU A 131 -4.80 -21.05 0.44
CA GLU A 131 -4.12 -22.07 1.25
C GLU A 131 -2.60 -21.80 1.32
N PRO A 132 -2.15 -20.97 2.28
CA PRO A 132 -0.75 -20.58 2.45
C PRO A 132 0.22 -21.77 2.57
N ALA A 133 -0.25 -22.93 3.07
CA ALA A 133 0.56 -24.14 3.17
C ALA A 133 0.99 -24.70 1.80
N TYR A 134 0.29 -24.33 0.72
CA TYR A 134 0.66 -24.63 -0.66
C TYR A 134 0.99 -23.37 -1.49
N GLY A 135 1.09 -22.21 -0.85
CA GLY A 135 1.46 -20.96 -1.49
C GLY A 135 2.91 -20.94 -1.99
N PHE A 136 3.23 -20.02 -2.91
CA PHE A 136 4.54 -20.00 -3.56
C PHE A 136 5.69 -19.86 -2.56
N ALA A 137 5.52 -19.13 -1.45
CA ALA A 137 6.56 -18.97 -0.44
C ALA A 137 6.97 -20.32 0.18
N ARG A 138 5.97 -21.17 0.47
CA ARG A 138 6.20 -22.51 1.01
C ARG A 138 6.82 -23.43 -0.05
N GLN A 139 6.33 -23.37 -1.28
CA GLN A 139 6.89 -24.18 -2.37
C GLN A 139 8.34 -23.77 -2.69
N LEU A 140 8.65 -22.47 -2.72
CA LEU A 140 10.00 -21.92 -2.87
C LEU A 140 10.94 -22.48 -1.81
N GLU A 141 10.52 -22.47 -0.55
CA GLU A 141 11.32 -23.02 0.55
C GLU A 141 11.67 -24.49 0.31
N ARG A 142 10.69 -25.31 -0.10
CA ARG A 142 10.93 -26.73 -0.41
C ARG A 142 11.88 -26.90 -1.60
N LEU A 143 11.68 -26.12 -2.67
CA LEU A 143 12.52 -26.16 -3.87
C LEU A 143 14.00 -25.88 -3.54
N LEU A 144 14.26 -24.83 -2.75
CA LEU A 144 15.62 -24.48 -2.36
C LEU A 144 16.22 -25.50 -1.37
N GLN A 145 15.45 -25.98 -0.39
CA GLN A 145 15.93 -26.96 0.59
C GLN A 145 16.32 -28.29 -0.04
N THR A 146 15.58 -28.75 -1.06
CA THR A 146 15.91 -29.98 -1.79
C THR A 146 17.20 -29.84 -2.61
N ARG A 147 17.55 -28.62 -3.04
CA ARG A 147 18.73 -28.37 -3.89
C ARG A 147 19.98 -28.01 -3.10
N HIS A 148 19.82 -27.48 -1.89
CA HIS A 148 20.90 -27.08 -1.00
C HIS A 148 20.80 -27.76 0.36
N LEU A 149 21.05 -29.08 0.38
CA LEU A 149 20.91 -29.93 1.57
C LEU A 149 21.81 -29.52 2.74
N ASP A 150 22.96 -28.91 2.44
CA ASP A 150 23.93 -28.46 3.44
C ASP A 150 23.65 -27.04 3.97
N GLN A 151 22.59 -26.38 3.49
CA GLN A 151 22.25 -25.00 3.86
C GLN A 151 20.92 -24.96 4.60
N LYS A 152 20.86 -24.19 5.69
CA LYS A 152 19.58 -23.89 6.35
C LYS A 152 18.92 -22.76 5.60
N ILE A 153 17.69 -22.99 5.13
CA ILE A 153 16.89 -21.99 4.43
C ILE A 153 15.64 -21.73 5.24
N GLU A 154 15.40 -20.47 5.57
CA GLU A 154 14.21 -19.96 6.25
C GLU A 154 13.48 -19.00 5.31
N VAL A 155 12.29 -19.36 4.83
CA VAL A 155 11.43 -18.45 4.06
C VAL A 155 10.37 -17.86 5.00
N VAL A 156 10.47 -16.57 5.28
CA VAL A 156 9.56 -15.83 6.14
C VAL A 156 8.52 -15.11 5.27
N ASN A 157 7.31 -15.66 5.22
CA ASN A 157 6.20 -15.02 4.52
C ASN A 157 5.59 -13.91 5.39
N THR A 158 5.80 -12.65 4.96
CA THR A 158 5.26 -11.46 5.64
C THR A 158 4.12 -10.81 4.86
N ALA A 159 3.66 -11.47 3.79
CA ALA A 159 2.51 -11.02 3.02
C ALA A 159 1.21 -11.13 3.82
N MET A 160 0.21 -10.36 3.40
CA MET A 160 -1.06 -10.22 4.13
C MET A 160 -2.22 -9.98 3.16
N THR A 161 -3.40 -10.52 3.47
CA THR A 161 -4.59 -10.35 2.63
C THR A 161 -5.10 -8.91 2.61
N ALA A 162 -5.66 -8.49 1.48
CA ALA A 162 -6.36 -7.21 1.26
C ALA A 162 -5.53 -5.93 1.46
N ILE A 163 -4.24 -6.04 1.72
CA ILE A 163 -3.34 -4.89 1.79
C ILE A 163 -2.82 -4.51 0.41
N ASN A 164 -2.22 -3.33 0.30
CA ASN A 164 -1.50 -2.84 -0.88
C ASN A 164 -0.13 -2.25 -0.48
N SER A 165 0.58 -1.63 -1.43
CA SER A 165 1.93 -1.09 -1.26
C SER A 165 2.10 -0.11 -0.10
N HIS A 166 1.05 0.63 0.28
CA HIS A 166 1.10 1.53 1.45
C HIS A 166 1.38 0.76 2.75
N VAL A 167 0.80 -0.44 2.87
CA VAL A 167 0.95 -1.31 4.03
C VAL A 167 2.22 -2.16 3.89
N VAL A 168 2.46 -2.76 2.71
CA VAL A 168 3.66 -3.57 2.44
C VAL A 168 4.92 -2.76 2.75
N ARG A 169 4.94 -1.46 2.44
CA ARG A 169 6.04 -0.55 2.79
C ARG A 169 6.35 -0.50 4.30
N LEU A 170 5.33 -0.58 5.15
CA LEU A 170 5.52 -0.58 6.61
C LEU A 170 5.98 -1.94 7.13
N ILE A 171 5.50 -3.03 6.53
CA ILE A 171 5.99 -4.39 6.80
C ILE A 171 7.47 -4.48 6.42
N ALA A 172 7.83 -4.03 5.21
CA ALA A 172 9.20 -3.97 4.72
C ALA A 172 10.11 -3.17 5.66
N ARG A 173 9.67 -1.99 6.12
CA ARG A 173 10.41 -1.19 7.11
C ARG A 173 10.68 -1.97 8.40
N ASP A 174 9.70 -2.73 8.89
CA ASP A 174 9.84 -3.53 10.10
C ASP A 174 10.70 -4.81 9.87
N CYS A 175 10.92 -5.21 8.61
CA CYS A 175 11.86 -6.28 8.21
C CYS A 175 13.32 -5.81 8.11
N VAL A 176 13.60 -4.52 7.95
CA VAL A 176 14.98 -3.97 7.83
C VAL A 176 15.94 -4.49 8.92
N PRO A 177 15.60 -4.49 10.22
CA PRO A 177 16.53 -4.96 11.25
C PRO A 177 16.58 -6.50 11.39
N ARG A 178 15.98 -7.26 10.48
CA ARG A 178 15.75 -8.72 10.63
C ARG A 178 16.65 -9.61 9.79
N GLU A 179 17.74 -9.04 9.28
CA GLU A 179 18.89 -9.77 8.72
C GLU A 179 18.52 -10.66 7.52
N GLY A 180 17.57 -10.23 6.69
CA GLY A 180 17.19 -10.93 5.46
C GLY A 180 18.29 -10.85 4.40
N ASP A 181 18.58 -11.99 3.77
CA ASP A 181 19.51 -12.10 2.63
C ASP A 181 18.81 -11.76 1.32
N TYR A 182 17.52 -12.13 1.19
CA TYR A 182 16.70 -11.89 0.00
C TYR A 182 15.35 -11.33 0.36
N TRP A 183 14.89 -10.35 -0.42
CA TRP A 183 13.53 -9.81 -0.35
C TRP A 183 12.82 -10.06 -1.67
N LEU A 184 11.76 -10.85 -1.63
CA LEU A 184 10.93 -11.21 -2.77
C LEU A 184 9.64 -10.40 -2.71
N ILE A 185 9.45 -9.51 -3.67
CA ILE A 185 8.31 -8.59 -3.67
C ILE A 185 7.36 -8.99 -4.78
N TYR A 186 6.13 -9.34 -4.38
CA TYR A 186 5.04 -9.79 -5.24
C TYR A 186 3.75 -9.05 -4.81
N ALA A 187 3.56 -7.85 -5.35
CA ALA A 187 2.48 -6.93 -4.97
C ALA A 187 2.02 -6.07 -6.15
N GLY A 188 0.72 -5.78 -6.21
CA GLY A 188 0.18 -4.86 -7.21
C GLY A 188 -1.32 -5.04 -7.50
N ASN A 189 -1.93 -6.16 -7.09
CA ASN A 189 -3.32 -6.46 -7.40
C ASN A 189 -4.29 -5.55 -6.63
N ASN A 190 -3.92 -5.13 -5.42
CA ASN A 190 -4.81 -4.36 -4.56
C ASN A 190 -4.52 -2.85 -4.58
N GLU A 191 -3.70 -2.32 -5.49
CA GLU A 191 -3.35 -0.89 -5.47
C GLU A 191 -4.59 0.01 -5.65
N VAL A 192 -5.55 -0.42 -6.47
CA VAL A 192 -6.76 0.37 -6.74
C VAL A 192 -7.81 0.22 -5.63
N ILE A 193 -8.05 -1.01 -5.14
CA ILE A 193 -9.13 -1.32 -4.19
C ILE A 193 -8.70 -1.35 -2.72
N GLY A 194 -7.41 -1.56 -2.44
CA GLY A 194 -6.84 -1.63 -1.09
C GLY A 194 -6.85 -0.28 -0.37
N PRO A 195 -6.33 -0.22 0.88
CA PRO A 195 -6.31 1.00 1.68
C PRO A 195 -5.75 2.21 0.93
N PHE A 196 -6.45 3.34 0.97
CA PHE A 196 -6.09 4.60 0.27
C PHE A 196 -6.13 4.55 -1.26
N GLY A 197 -6.55 3.43 -1.86
CA GLY A 197 -6.77 3.31 -3.30
C GLY A 197 -7.97 4.13 -3.80
N ALA A 198 -8.12 4.22 -5.12
CA ALA A 198 -9.23 4.97 -5.74
C ALA A 198 -10.58 4.27 -5.60
N GLY A 199 -10.58 2.94 -5.56
CA GLY A 199 -11.77 2.10 -5.38
C GLY A 199 -11.97 1.66 -3.93
N THR A 200 -11.22 2.23 -2.98
CA THR A 200 -11.25 1.76 -1.59
C THR A 200 -12.58 2.02 -0.89
N VAL A 201 -12.99 1.05 -0.08
CA VAL A 201 -14.11 1.15 0.88
C VAL A 201 -13.61 1.27 2.32
N PHE A 202 -12.29 1.29 2.53
CA PHE A 202 -11.67 1.27 3.86
C PHE A 202 -11.39 2.66 4.44
N GLY A 203 -11.79 3.74 3.75
CA GLY A 203 -11.59 5.11 4.19
C GLY A 203 -11.49 6.10 3.04
N SER A 204 -10.70 7.17 3.24
CA SER A 204 -10.51 8.21 2.22
C SER A 204 -9.85 7.67 0.95
N GLN A 205 -10.45 7.98 -0.20
CA GLN A 205 -9.92 7.63 -1.51
C GLN A 205 -8.77 8.55 -1.93
N VAL A 206 -7.69 7.96 -2.42
CA VAL A 206 -6.53 8.63 -3.02
C VAL A 206 -6.06 9.93 -2.32
N PRO A 207 -5.84 9.97 -1.00
CA PRO A 207 -5.12 11.09 -0.38
C PRO A 207 -3.70 11.22 -0.96
N ASN A 208 -3.10 12.41 -0.89
CA ASN A 208 -1.70 12.56 -1.28
C ASN A 208 -0.78 11.72 -0.37
N LEU A 209 0.36 11.29 -0.89
CA LEU A 209 1.24 10.34 -0.20
C LEU A 209 1.77 10.87 1.15
N THR A 210 2.03 12.17 1.25
CA THR A 210 2.46 12.81 2.51
C THR A 210 1.38 12.71 3.57
N MET A 211 0.11 12.95 3.20
CA MET A 211 -1.02 12.80 4.10
C MET A 211 -1.19 11.34 4.55
N VAL A 212 -1.06 10.37 3.64
CA VAL A 212 -1.08 8.94 4.01
C VAL A 212 -0.01 8.64 5.06
N ARG A 213 1.24 9.05 4.79
CA ARG A 213 2.36 8.83 5.72
C ARG A 213 2.13 9.50 7.07
N PHE A 214 1.60 10.72 7.08
CA PHE A 214 1.28 11.46 8.31
C PHE A 214 0.19 10.77 9.13
N VAL A 215 -0.95 10.43 8.51
CA VAL A 215 -2.07 9.74 9.19
C VAL A 215 -1.60 8.40 9.74
N LEU A 216 -0.85 7.63 8.95
CA LEU A 216 -0.31 6.36 9.41
C LEU A 216 0.69 6.56 10.55
N ALA A 217 1.53 7.59 10.54
CA ALA A 217 2.43 7.91 11.65
C ALA A 217 1.67 8.33 12.91
N LEU A 218 0.63 9.15 12.78
CA LEU A 218 -0.22 9.53 13.91
C LEU A 218 -0.85 8.30 14.58
N LYS A 219 -1.32 7.33 13.79
CA LYS A 219 -1.89 6.06 14.30
C LYS A 219 -0.89 5.18 15.08
N THR A 220 0.41 5.48 15.11
CA THR A 220 1.36 4.78 15.98
C THR A 220 1.39 5.33 17.42
N THR A 221 0.76 6.48 17.67
CA THR A 221 0.61 7.09 18.99
C THR A 221 -0.70 6.66 19.65
N ARG A 222 -0.79 6.67 20.98
CA ARG A 222 -2.04 6.41 21.70
C ARG A 222 -3.06 7.52 21.46
N VAL A 223 -2.61 8.78 21.42
CA VAL A 223 -3.46 9.92 21.04
C VAL A 223 -4.06 9.71 19.66
N GLY A 224 -3.26 9.32 18.67
CA GLY A 224 -3.75 9.06 17.31
C GLY A 224 -4.72 7.89 17.22
N GLN A 225 -4.51 6.83 17.99
CA GLN A 225 -5.46 5.71 18.10
C GLN A 225 -6.78 6.15 18.73
N TRP A 226 -6.71 6.99 19.77
CA TRP A 226 -7.88 7.58 20.41
C TRP A 226 -8.66 8.51 19.47
N LEU A 227 -7.95 9.42 18.78
CA LEU A 227 -8.54 10.29 17.77
C LEU A 227 -9.23 9.46 16.68
N ALA A 228 -8.56 8.43 16.15
CA ALA A 228 -9.14 7.56 15.14
C ALA A 228 -10.40 6.81 15.63
N GLN A 229 -10.50 6.51 16.93
CA GLN A 229 -11.68 5.87 17.51
C GLN A 229 -12.86 6.84 17.65
N ILE A 230 -12.62 8.09 18.07
CA ILE A 230 -13.70 9.08 18.26
C ILE A 230 -14.15 9.73 16.95
N THR A 231 -13.31 9.72 15.92
CA THR A 231 -13.65 10.22 14.58
C THR A 231 -14.19 9.14 13.66
N ARG A 232 -14.53 7.94 14.18
CA ARG A 232 -15.14 6.89 13.36
C ARG A 232 -16.47 7.36 12.79
N GLY A 233 -16.63 7.21 11.49
CA GLY A 233 -17.87 7.58 10.80
C GLY A 233 -18.95 6.52 11.03
N ALA A 234 -20.22 6.96 11.05
CA ALA A 234 -21.37 6.05 11.09
C ALA A 234 -21.47 5.12 9.86
N ASN A 235 -20.70 5.41 8.79
CA ASN A 235 -20.69 4.68 7.53
C ASN A 235 -19.59 3.61 7.44
N GLU A 236 -18.93 3.25 8.54
CA GLU A 236 -17.99 2.11 8.53
C GLU A 236 -18.71 0.78 8.27
N PRO A 237 -18.10 -0.15 7.53
CA PRO A 237 -18.69 -1.46 7.26
C PRO A 237 -18.92 -2.25 8.56
N LYS A 238 -20.11 -2.84 8.68
CA LYS A 238 -20.54 -3.61 9.87
C LYS A 238 -20.18 -5.09 9.82
N GLN A 239 -19.77 -5.61 8.68
CA GLN A 239 -19.34 -7.01 8.46
C GLN A 239 -18.49 -7.10 7.19
N TRP A 240 -17.95 -8.26 6.86
CA TRP A 240 -17.29 -8.50 5.57
C TRP A 240 -18.28 -9.08 4.54
N GLU A 241 -18.54 -8.37 3.44
CA GLU A 241 -19.51 -8.78 2.39
C GLU A 241 -18.81 -9.27 1.09
N GLY A 242 -17.50 -9.53 1.13
CA GLY A 242 -16.76 -9.99 -0.04
C GLY A 242 -16.63 -8.91 -1.13
N LEU A 243 -16.63 -9.34 -2.39
CA LEU A 243 -16.47 -8.44 -3.55
C LEU A 243 -17.65 -7.47 -3.71
N GLU A 244 -18.83 -7.80 -3.18
CA GLU A 244 -20.03 -6.97 -3.27
C GLU A 244 -19.82 -5.57 -2.68
N PHE A 245 -18.91 -5.44 -1.70
CA PHE A 245 -18.56 -4.15 -1.12
C PHE A 245 -18.10 -3.12 -2.14
N PHE A 246 -17.50 -3.57 -3.23
CA PHE A 246 -16.84 -2.71 -4.20
C PHE A 246 -17.69 -2.41 -5.42
N LEU A 247 -18.91 -2.96 -5.55
CA LEU A 247 -19.76 -2.79 -6.74
C LEU A 247 -20.04 -1.31 -7.11
N LYS A 248 -20.00 -0.42 -6.11
CA LYS A 248 -20.19 1.04 -6.27
C LYS A 248 -18.89 1.81 -6.55
N SER A 249 -17.74 1.13 -6.52
CA SER A 249 -16.40 1.70 -6.67
C SER A 249 -15.82 1.53 -8.08
N GLN A 250 -16.69 1.60 -9.10
CA GLN A 250 -16.27 1.41 -10.49
C GLN A 250 -15.41 2.58 -10.99
N LEU A 251 -14.32 2.25 -11.69
CA LEU A 251 -13.30 3.18 -12.19
C LEU A 251 -12.94 2.85 -13.63
N THR A 252 -13.25 3.75 -14.55
CA THR A 252 -12.82 3.62 -15.94
C THR A 252 -11.30 3.70 -16.06
N ARG A 253 -10.76 3.18 -17.17
CA ARG A 253 -9.32 3.19 -17.47
C ARG A 253 -8.68 4.56 -17.39
N ASP A 254 -9.42 5.59 -17.78
CA ASP A 254 -8.94 6.96 -17.88
C ASP A 254 -9.28 7.82 -16.63
N ASP A 255 -9.80 7.19 -15.56
CA ASP A 255 -10.14 7.92 -14.33
C ASP A 255 -8.91 8.64 -13.76
N PRO A 256 -8.97 9.98 -13.56
CA PRO A 256 -7.81 10.77 -13.14
C PRO A 256 -7.27 10.39 -11.76
N ARG A 257 -8.07 9.73 -10.90
CA ARG A 257 -7.63 9.25 -9.59
C ARG A 257 -6.57 8.16 -9.71
N LEU A 258 -6.59 7.36 -10.79
CA LEU A 258 -5.60 6.30 -11.04
C LEU A 258 -4.18 6.85 -11.16
N LYS A 259 -4.01 8.07 -11.69
CA LYS A 259 -2.69 8.74 -11.74
C LYS A 259 -2.03 8.83 -10.36
N ARG A 260 -2.82 9.10 -9.31
CA ARG A 260 -2.32 9.18 -7.93
C ARG A 260 -2.08 7.81 -7.31
N VAL A 261 -2.90 6.80 -7.66
CA VAL A 261 -2.66 5.39 -7.28
C VAL A 261 -1.31 4.95 -7.83
N TYR A 262 -1.09 5.09 -9.13
CA TYR A 262 0.16 4.72 -9.80
C TYR A 262 1.38 5.46 -9.25
N ALA A 263 1.27 6.78 -9.01
CA ALA A 263 2.36 7.55 -8.42
C ALA A 263 2.69 7.09 -6.99
N SER A 264 1.66 6.76 -6.20
CA SER A 264 1.84 6.24 -4.84
C SER A 264 2.47 4.85 -4.85
N PHE A 265 2.01 3.97 -5.74
CA PHE A 265 2.57 2.63 -5.93
C PHE A 265 4.05 2.69 -6.31
N ALA A 266 4.41 3.49 -7.31
CA ALA A 266 5.80 3.67 -7.73
C ALA A 266 6.69 4.18 -6.58
N ALA A 267 6.22 5.18 -5.82
CA ALA A 267 6.95 5.72 -4.69
C ALA A 267 7.09 4.72 -3.54
N ASN A 268 6.04 3.95 -3.23
CA ASN A 268 6.06 2.93 -2.18
C ASN A 268 6.97 1.76 -2.57
N LEU A 269 6.87 1.28 -3.81
CA LEU A 269 7.71 0.19 -4.32
C LEU A 269 9.19 0.61 -4.35
N GLY A 270 9.47 1.86 -4.73
CA GLY A 270 10.80 2.44 -4.63
C GLY A 270 11.34 2.48 -3.19
N ASP A 271 10.52 2.92 -2.22
CA ASP A 271 10.89 2.91 -0.81
C ASP A 271 11.15 1.49 -0.28
N ILE A 272 10.33 0.51 -0.67
CA ILE A 272 10.48 -0.90 -0.30
C ILE A 272 11.83 -1.45 -0.82
N ALA A 273 12.15 -1.21 -2.09
CA ALA A 273 13.42 -1.62 -2.68
C ALA A 273 14.61 -0.96 -1.96
N ASP A 274 14.52 0.33 -1.63
CA ASP A 274 15.56 1.01 -0.87
C ASP A 274 15.71 0.48 0.56
N PHE A 275 14.62 0.07 1.22
CA PHE A 275 14.69 -0.58 2.54
C PHE A 275 15.46 -1.89 2.48
N GLY A 276 15.17 -2.74 1.49
CA GLY A 276 15.86 -4.02 1.32
C GLY A 276 17.34 -3.84 0.99
N ARG A 277 17.68 -2.94 0.05
CA ARG A 277 19.08 -2.64 -0.28
C ARG A 277 19.84 -2.12 0.95
N ARG A 278 19.24 -1.21 1.73
CA ARG A 278 19.86 -0.67 2.94
C ARG A 278 20.00 -1.69 4.07
N SER A 279 19.14 -2.72 4.11
CA SER A 279 19.31 -3.82 5.07
C SER A 279 20.38 -4.83 4.63
N GLY A 280 20.96 -4.67 3.44
CA GLY A 280 21.92 -5.61 2.86
C GLY A 280 21.28 -6.77 2.09
N ALA A 281 19.97 -6.77 1.92
CA ALA A 281 19.27 -7.82 1.20
C ALA A 281 19.37 -7.63 -0.32
N MET A 282 19.43 -8.73 -1.06
CA MET A 282 19.18 -8.74 -2.49
C MET A 282 17.68 -8.66 -2.76
N VAL A 283 17.26 -7.66 -3.51
CA VAL A 283 15.84 -7.37 -3.76
C VAL A 283 15.45 -7.89 -5.14
N LEU A 284 14.38 -8.68 -5.20
CA LEU A 284 13.77 -9.21 -6.42
C LEU A 284 12.33 -8.68 -6.52
N LEU A 285 12.01 -8.01 -7.64
CA LEU A 285 10.66 -7.52 -7.95
C LEU A 285 10.05 -8.39 -9.05
N ALA A 286 8.89 -8.97 -8.80
CA ALA A 286 8.14 -9.70 -9.82
C ALA A 286 6.93 -8.90 -10.29
N THR A 287 6.68 -8.93 -11.61
CA THR A 287 5.39 -8.49 -12.16
C THR A 287 4.27 -9.43 -11.73
N MET A 288 3.02 -8.95 -11.83
CA MET A 288 1.84 -9.66 -11.36
C MET A 288 1.15 -10.37 -12.52
N PRO A 289 1.29 -11.70 -12.67
CA PRO A 289 0.41 -12.49 -13.51
C PRO A 289 -1.00 -12.46 -12.90
N VAL A 290 -2.01 -12.35 -13.76
CA VAL A 290 -3.43 -12.37 -13.38
C VAL A 290 -4.19 -13.26 -14.35
N ASN A 291 -5.35 -13.76 -13.93
CA ASN A 291 -6.18 -14.60 -14.78
C ASN A 291 -6.83 -13.76 -15.87
N LEU A 292 -6.30 -13.89 -17.08
CA LEU A 292 -6.76 -13.17 -18.27
C LEU A 292 -7.83 -13.93 -19.03
N ARG A 293 -7.61 -15.22 -19.28
CA ARG A 293 -8.46 -16.04 -20.17
C ARG A 293 -9.71 -16.59 -19.47
N ASN A 294 -9.55 -17.02 -18.22
CA ASN A 294 -10.58 -17.75 -17.48
C ASN A 294 -11.28 -16.90 -16.43
N PHE A 295 -11.15 -15.58 -16.52
CA PHE A 295 -11.83 -14.65 -15.62
C PHE A 295 -12.32 -13.40 -16.39
N PRO A 296 -13.63 -13.31 -16.71
CA PRO A 296 -14.18 -12.16 -17.41
C PRO A 296 -14.02 -10.88 -16.57
N PRO A 297 -14.12 -9.69 -17.19
CA PRO A 297 -14.25 -8.43 -16.46
C PRO A 297 -15.35 -8.48 -15.40
N LEU A 298 -15.09 -7.91 -14.22
CA LEU A 298 -16.06 -7.86 -13.13
C LEU A 298 -17.14 -6.82 -13.36
N ALA A 299 -16.81 -5.73 -14.07
CA ALA A 299 -17.79 -4.76 -14.52
C ALA A 299 -17.34 -4.05 -15.80
N SER A 300 -18.32 -3.57 -16.55
CA SER A 300 -18.15 -2.80 -17.79
C SER A 300 -19.03 -1.56 -17.74
N VAL A 301 -18.51 -0.43 -18.22
CA VAL A 301 -19.24 0.84 -18.31
C VAL A 301 -18.99 1.42 -19.69
N HIS A 302 -20.06 1.84 -20.36
CA HIS A 302 -19.97 2.57 -21.62
C HIS A 302 -19.35 3.94 -21.43
N ARG A 303 -18.74 4.49 -22.48
CA ARG A 303 -18.25 5.87 -22.42
C ARG A 303 -19.41 6.86 -22.15
N PRO A 304 -19.17 7.92 -21.36
CA PRO A 304 -20.23 8.80 -20.88
C PRO A 304 -20.91 9.65 -21.96
N ASP A 305 -20.28 9.80 -23.12
CA ASP A 305 -20.74 10.59 -24.27
C ASP A 305 -21.47 9.74 -25.34
N LEU A 306 -21.78 8.47 -25.05
CA LEU A 306 -22.49 7.59 -25.96
C LEU A 306 -23.97 7.97 -26.07
N ARG A 307 -24.42 8.35 -27.28
CA ARG A 307 -25.82 8.74 -27.51
C ARG A 307 -26.76 7.52 -27.44
N PRO A 308 -28.06 7.70 -27.10
CA PRO A 308 -29.01 6.60 -27.03
C PRO A 308 -29.13 5.79 -28.32
N GLU A 309 -29.08 6.44 -29.50
CA GLU A 309 -29.16 5.70 -30.77
C GLU A 309 -27.92 4.84 -31.01
N GLN A 310 -26.74 5.38 -30.66
CA GLN A 310 -25.47 4.64 -30.74
C GLN A 310 -25.44 3.48 -29.75
N LEU A 311 -25.97 3.67 -28.54
CA LEU A 311 -26.07 2.60 -27.55
C LEU A 311 -26.99 1.48 -28.04
N ALA A 312 -28.14 1.80 -28.64
CA ALA A 312 -29.04 0.80 -29.21
C ALA A 312 -28.38 0.05 -30.37
N GLU A 313 -27.68 0.76 -31.26
CA GLU A 313 -26.93 0.15 -32.37
C GLU A 313 -25.79 -0.75 -31.86
N TRP A 314 -25.03 -0.29 -30.87
CA TRP A 314 -24.00 -1.08 -30.19
C TRP A 314 -24.58 -2.35 -29.58
N GLN A 315 -25.72 -2.25 -28.87
CA GLN A 315 -26.40 -3.39 -28.25
C GLN A 315 -26.85 -4.41 -29.27
N ASN A 316 -27.31 -3.96 -30.46
CA ASN A 316 -27.68 -4.86 -31.54
C ASN A 316 -26.47 -5.67 -32.02
N PHE A 317 -25.34 -5.01 -32.32
CA PHE A 317 -24.12 -5.71 -32.74
C PHE A 317 -23.54 -6.61 -31.64
N PHE A 318 -23.51 -6.14 -30.40
CA PHE A 318 -23.02 -6.95 -29.27
C PHE A 318 -23.89 -8.19 -29.05
N SER A 319 -25.21 -8.05 -29.14
CA SER A 319 -26.15 -9.17 -28.99
C SER A 319 -26.06 -10.17 -30.14
N ALA A 320 -25.93 -9.68 -31.38
CA ALA A 320 -25.72 -10.52 -32.56
C ALA A 320 -24.40 -11.31 -32.45
N GLY A 321 -23.32 -10.63 -32.08
CA GLY A 321 -22.01 -11.25 -31.85
C GLY A 321 -22.07 -12.33 -30.76
N THR A 322 -22.76 -12.04 -29.64
CA THR A 322 -22.95 -13.00 -28.55
C THR A 322 -23.74 -14.23 -29.01
N GLN A 323 -24.81 -14.06 -29.79
CA GLN A 323 -25.61 -15.17 -30.32
C GLN A 323 -24.79 -16.04 -31.28
N ALA A 324 -24.05 -15.41 -32.21
CA ALA A 324 -23.15 -16.12 -33.13
C ALA A 324 -22.05 -16.88 -32.39
N GLN A 325 -21.49 -16.29 -31.33
CA GLN A 325 -20.47 -16.94 -30.50
C GLN A 325 -21.02 -18.17 -29.78
N VAL A 326 -22.22 -18.09 -29.20
CA VAL A 326 -22.90 -19.23 -28.57
C VAL A 326 -23.20 -20.33 -29.59
N ALA A 327 -23.51 -19.97 -30.84
CA ALA A 327 -23.73 -20.92 -31.94
C ALA A 327 -22.42 -21.54 -32.50
N GLY A 328 -21.24 -21.12 -32.04
CA GLY A 328 -19.94 -21.57 -32.55
C GLY A 328 -19.50 -20.86 -33.84
N ASN A 329 -20.23 -19.85 -34.30
CA ASN A 329 -19.90 -19.05 -35.49
C ASN A 329 -18.90 -17.95 -35.14
N PHE A 330 -17.69 -18.31 -34.69
CA PHE A 330 -16.73 -17.36 -34.12
C PHE A 330 -16.28 -16.25 -35.08
N ALA A 331 -16.18 -16.52 -36.38
CA ALA A 331 -15.81 -15.51 -37.37
C ALA A 331 -16.91 -14.45 -37.57
N GLU A 332 -18.18 -14.87 -37.58
CA GLU A 332 -19.33 -13.98 -37.64
C GLU A 332 -19.43 -13.15 -36.36
N ALA A 333 -19.32 -13.81 -35.21
CA ALA A 333 -19.31 -13.16 -33.89
C ALA A 333 -18.25 -12.06 -33.79
N LEU A 334 -17.02 -12.37 -34.21
CA LEU A 334 -15.92 -11.40 -34.23
C LEU A 334 -16.19 -10.23 -35.18
N GLY A 335 -16.89 -10.48 -36.30
CA GLY A 335 -17.34 -9.43 -37.23
C GLY A 335 -18.30 -8.45 -36.57
N ASP A 336 -19.29 -8.95 -35.83
CA ASP A 336 -20.26 -8.09 -35.14
C ASP A 336 -19.66 -7.39 -33.91
N PHE A 337 -18.80 -8.07 -33.15
CA PHE A 337 -18.07 -7.41 -32.06
C PHE A 337 -17.15 -6.29 -32.57
N ARG A 338 -16.56 -6.40 -33.77
CA ARG A 338 -15.79 -5.30 -34.38
C ARG A 338 -16.67 -4.09 -34.70
N LYS A 339 -17.87 -4.29 -35.23
CA LYS A 339 -18.84 -3.20 -35.47
C LYS A 339 -19.29 -2.55 -34.16
N ALA A 340 -19.49 -3.34 -33.09
CA ALA A 340 -19.75 -2.80 -31.77
C ALA A 340 -18.56 -1.93 -31.28
N ALA A 341 -17.32 -2.39 -31.48
CA ALA A 341 -16.12 -1.65 -31.09
C ALA A 341 -15.93 -0.34 -31.86
N GLU A 342 -16.33 -0.27 -33.14
CA GLU A 342 -16.36 0.98 -33.91
C GLU A 342 -17.28 2.04 -33.28
N ILE A 343 -18.33 1.60 -32.58
CA ILE A 343 -19.25 2.49 -31.86
C ILE A 343 -18.70 2.82 -30.47
N ASP A 344 -18.36 1.82 -29.65
CA ASP A 344 -17.78 2.00 -28.31
C ASP A 344 -16.85 0.82 -27.97
N ASP A 345 -15.55 1.11 -27.87
CA ASP A 345 -14.49 0.17 -27.52
C ASP A 345 -14.15 0.18 -26.02
N GLY A 346 -14.82 1.02 -25.22
CA GLY A 346 -14.55 1.17 -23.78
C GLY A 346 -15.21 0.11 -22.90
N PHE A 347 -16.12 -0.71 -23.44
CA PHE A 347 -16.86 -1.72 -22.68
C PHE A 347 -16.02 -2.98 -22.50
N ALA A 348 -15.53 -3.26 -21.28
CA ALA A 348 -14.55 -4.31 -21.02
C ALA A 348 -14.96 -5.71 -21.51
N GLU A 349 -16.24 -6.09 -21.34
CA GLU A 349 -16.78 -7.37 -21.78
C GLU A 349 -16.67 -7.56 -23.30
N LEU A 350 -16.75 -6.48 -24.09
CA LEU A 350 -16.60 -6.55 -25.55
C LEU A 350 -15.21 -7.05 -25.95
N ALA A 351 -14.16 -6.51 -25.33
CA ALA A 351 -12.80 -6.97 -25.55
C ALA A 351 -12.64 -8.43 -25.10
N PHE A 352 -13.26 -8.82 -23.98
CA PHE A 352 -13.20 -10.20 -23.51
C PHE A 352 -13.85 -11.19 -24.48
N GLN A 353 -15.03 -10.86 -25.01
CA GLN A 353 -15.72 -11.74 -25.96
C GLN A 353 -15.01 -11.81 -27.32
N ARG A 354 -14.44 -10.69 -27.79
CA ARG A 354 -13.55 -10.69 -28.97
C ARG A 354 -12.36 -11.63 -28.76
N ALA A 355 -11.66 -11.52 -27.63
CA ALA A 355 -10.51 -12.36 -27.31
C ALA A 355 -10.86 -13.85 -27.34
N ARG A 356 -12.04 -14.23 -26.81
CA ARG A 356 -12.53 -15.61 -26.86
C ARG A 356 -12.78 -16.09 -28.30
N CYS A 357 -13.41 -15.28 -29.14
CA CYS A 357 -13.57 -15.61 -30.56
C CYS A 357 -12.22 -15.73 -31.28
N GLU A 358 -11.29 -14.81 -31.02
CA GLU A 358 -9.95 -14.80 -31.61
C GLU A 358 -9.17 -16.06 -31.20
N MET A 359 -9.29 -16.51 -29.96
CA MET A 359 -8.67 -17.74 -29.46
C MET A 359 -9.20 -18.99 -30.19
N GLU A 360 -10.53 -19.12 -30.34
CA GLU A 360 -11.14 -20.23 -31.08
C GLU A 360 -10.75 -20.23 -32.58
N LEU A 361 -10.50 -19.04 -33.13
CA LEU A 361 -10.00 -18.86 -34.50
C LEU A 361 -8.46 -19.01 -34.60
N LYS A 362 -7.77 -19.38 -33.52
CA LYS A 362 -6.30 -19.53 -33.45
C LYS A 362 -5.54 -18.24 -33.79
N GLN A 363 -6.12 -17.10 -33.43
CA GLN A 363 -5.54 -15.77 -33.57
C GLN A 363 -4.88 -15.35 -32.25
N ASP A 364 -3.94 -16.17 -31.76
CA ASP A 364 -3.42 -16.12 -30.38
C ASP A 364 -2.89 -14.74 -29.97
N ALA A 365 -2.18 -14.05 -30.86
CA ALA A 365 -1.64 -12.72 -30.58
C ALA A 365 -2.73 -11.63 -30.45
N ALA A 366 -3.80 -11.74 -31.26
CA ALA A 366 -4.94 -10.83 -31.15
C ALA A 366 -5.71 -11.11 -29.85
N ALA A 367 -5.97 -12.39 -29.57
CA ALA A 367 -6.66 -12.82 -28.36
C ALA A 367 -5.92 -12.34 -27.10
N GLU A 368 -4.60 -12.50 -27.05
CA GLU A 368 -3.80 -12.02 -25.92
C GLU A 368 -3.90 -10.49 -25.74
N SER A 369 -3.83 -9.73 -26.83
CA SER A 369 -3.99 -8.27 -26.79
C SER A 369 -5.36 -7.88 -26.24
N ASP A 370 -6.43 -8.51 -26.74
CA ASP A 370 -7.80 -8.20 -26.32
C ASP A 370 -8.10 -8.67 -24.88
N PHE A 371 -7.54 -9.79 -24.43
CA PHE A 371 -7.64 -10.19 -23.02
C PHE A 371 -6.97 -9.19 -22.08
N ARG A 372 -5.78 -8.69 -22.45
CA ARG A 372 -5.08 -7.62 -21.69
C ARG A 372 -5.91 -6.34 -21.70
N LEU A 373 -6.50 -5.99 -22.84
CA LEU A 373 -7.39 -4.83 -22.96
C LEU A 373 -8.64 -4.97 -22.09
N ALA A 374 -9.28 -6.14 -22.07
CA ALA A 374 -10.46 -6.40 -21.25
C ALA A 374 -10.17 -6.20 -19.77
N ARG A 375 -9.04 -6.72 -19.27
CA ARG A 375 -8.57 -6.45 -17.90
C ARG A 375 -8.32 -4.97 -17.66
N ASP A 376 -7.68 -4.28 -18.61
CA ASP A 376 -7.35 -2.86 -18.46
C ASP A 376 -8.58 -1.94 -18.55
N LEU A 377 -9.68 -2.40 -19.17
CA LEU A 377 -10.97 -1.72 -19.23
C LEU A 377 -11.90 -2.07 -18.05
N ASP A 378 -11.67 -3.20 -17.37
CA ASP A 378 -12.46 -3.66 -16.22
C ASP A 378 -12.63 -2.52 -15.20
N THR A 379 -13.89 -2.16 -14.92
CA THR A 379 -14.18 -1.02 -14.06
C THR A 379 -14.15 -1.42 -12.59
N LEU A 380 -14.20 -2.71 -12.26
CA LEU A 380 -13.92 -3.23 -10.94
C LEU A 380 -12.49 -3.79 -10.90
N ARG A 381 -11.55 -2.88 -10.63
CA ARG A 381 -10.10 -3.09 -10.74
C ARG A 381 -9.51 -3.89 -9.58
N PHE A 382 -9.79 -5.20 -9.54
CA PHE A 382 -9.22 -6.16 -8.59
C PHE A 382 -7.95 -6.87 -9.08
N ARG A 383 -7.52 -6.58 -10.31
CA ARG A 383 -6.32 -7.16 -10.94
C ARG A 383 -5.28 -6.07 -11.16
N ALA A 384 -4.00 -6.41 -11.05
CA ALA A 384 -2.93 -5.55 -11.55
C ALA A 384 -3.10 -5.34 -13.07
N ASP A 385 -3.28 -4.09 -13.48
CA ASP A 385 -3.39 -3.71 -14.88
C ASP A 385 -2.01 -3.61 -15.57
N SER A 386 -1.99 -3.37 -16.89
CA SER A 386 -0.74 -3.19 -17.64
C SER A 386 0.18 -2.14 -17.02
N ARG A 387 -0.41 -1.05 -16.50
CA ARG A 387 0.33 0.08 -15.95
C ARG A 387 1.02 -0.28 -14.64
N ILE A 388 0.39 -1.10 -13.79
CA ILE A 388 1.02 -1.64 -12.58
C ILE A 388 2.27 -2.46 -12.93
N ASN A 389 2.17 -3.40 -13.88
CA ASN A 389 3.34 -4.20 -14.29
C ASN A 389 4.44 -3.36 -14.96
N GLU A 390 4.07 -2.33 -15.72
CA GLU A 390 5.04 -1.35 -16.26
C GLU A 390 5.78 -0.61 -15.13
N ILE A 391 5.07 -0.16 -14.09
CA ILE A 391 5.67 0.51 -12.92
C ILE A 391 6.63 -0.41 -12.18
N ILE A 392 6.30 -1.70 -12.04
CA ILE A 392 7.20 -2.69 -11.42
C ILE A 392 8.51 -2.75 -12.18
N ARG A 393 8.46 -2.91 -13.52
CA ARG A 393 9.64 -2.95 -14.38
C ARG A 393 10.46 -1.66 -14.32
N GLN A 394 9.78 -0.51 -14.40
CA GLN A 394 10.42 0.81 -14.33
C GLN A 394 11.09 1.03 -12.98
N THR A 395 10.43 0.64 -11.89
CA THR A 395 10.99 0.75 -10.54
C THR A 395 12.19 -0.16 -10.37
N ALA A 396 12.12 -1.41 -10.86
CA ALA A 396 13.24 -2.34 -10.82
C ALA A 396 14.48 -1.76 -11.52
N LYS A 397 14.29 -1.23 -12.74
CA LYS A 397 15.34 -0.55 -13.50
C LYS A 397 15.89 0.68 -12.75
N ALA A 398 15.02 1.56 -12.27
CA ALA A 398 15.41 2.80 -11.60
C ALA A 398 16.13 2.56 -10.26
N LYS A 399 15.78 1.47 -9.57
CA LYS A 399 16.40 1.06 -8.30
C LYS A 399 17.55 0.06 -8.48
N GLU A 400 17.88 -0.30 -9.73
CA GLU A 400 18.92 -1.28 -10.06
C GLU A 400 18.76 -2.60 -9.29
N VAL A 401 17.52 -3.04 -9.14
CA VAL A 401 17.16 -4.34 -8.55
C VAL A 401 16.65 -5.27 -9.64
N ARG A 402 16.66 -6.57 -9.38
CA ARG A 402 16.28 -7.54 -10.41
C ARG A 402 14.77 -7.57 -10.61
N ALA A 403 14.33 -7.38 -11.85
CA ALA A 403 12.97 -7.66 -12.30
C ALA A 403 12.81 -9.13 -12.70
N ILE A 404 11.65 -9.71 -12.39
CA ILE A 404 11.17 -11.01 -12.85
C ILE A 404 9.87 -10.75 -13.60
N ASP A 405 9.86 -10.98 -14.92
CA ASP A 405 8.68 -10.78 -15.78
C ASP A 405 7.71 -11.96 -15.65
N ALA A 406 7.21 -12.23 -14.44
CA ALA A 406 6.35 -13.38 -14.15
C ALA A 406 5.04 -13.37 -14.95
N ASP A 407 4.47 -12.20 -15.27
CA ASP A 407 3.29 -12.09 -16.14
C ASP A 407 3.54 -12.63 -17.56
N GLU A 408 4.68 -12.27 -18.16
CA GLU A 408 5.06 -12.73 -19.49
C GLU A 408 5.51 -14.20 -19.47
N GLU A 409 6.28 -14.62 -18.46
CA GLU A 409 6.75 -16.01 -18.34
C GLU A 409 5.59 -16.99 -18.17
N LEU A 410 4.57 -16.65 -17.36
CA LEU A 410 3.39 -17.50 -17.22
C LEU A 410 2.52 -17.49 -18.48
N ALA A 411 2.38 -16.34 -19.15
CA ALA A 411 1.63 -16.24 -20.41
C ALA A 411 2.24 -17.14 -21.51
N ARG A 412 3.57 -17.16 -21.64
CA ARG A 412 4.29 -17.99 -22.64
C ARG A 412 4.12 -19.49 -22.45
N LEU A 413 3.86 -19.96 -21.21
CA LEU A 413 3.63 -21.37 -20.96
C LEU A 413 2.33 -21.88 -21.59
N GLY A 414 1.40 -20.97 -21.90
CA GLY A 414 0.10 -21.33 -22.50
C GLY A 414 -0.79 -22.19 -21.60
N ASP A 415 -0.42 -22.37 -20.33
CA ASP A 415 -1.20 -23.14 -19.36
C ASP A 415 -2.38 -22.29 -18.88
N GLU A 416 -3.59 -22.73 -19.22
CA GLU A 416 -4.80 -21.96 -18.97
C GLU A 416 -5.27 -22.08 -17.52
N ASN A 417 -4.79 -23.07 -16.76
CA ASN A 417 -5.29 -23.35 -15.41
C ASN A 417 -4.21 -23.11 -14.34
N LEU A 418 -3.83 -21.85 -14.16
CA LEU A 418 -2.85 -21.43 -13.14
C LEU A 418 -3.47 -20.71 -11.95
N PHE A 419 -4.78 -20.44 -11.97
CA PHE A 419 -5.45 -19.62 -10.97
C PHE A 419 -6.73 -20.29 -10.46
N TYR A 420 -7.07 -20.05 -9.19
CA TYR A 420 -8.39 -20.36 -8.65
C TYR A 420 -9.43 -19.31 -9.03
N ASP A 421 -9.01 -18.05 -9.16
CA ASP A 421 -9.87 -16.91 -9.48
C ASP A 421 -9.13 -15.87 -10.33
N HIS A 422 -9.51 -14.59 -10.25
CA HIS A 422 -8.87 -13.47 -10.94
C HIS A 422 -7.37 -13.28 -10.68
N VAL A 423 -6.84 -13.65 -9.50
CA VAL A 423 -5.44 -13.36 -9.10
C VAL A 423 -4.79 -14.42 -8.23
N HIS A 424 -5.55 -15.24 -7.51
CA HIS A 424 -5.01 -16.24 -6.61
C HIS A 424 -4.57 -17.46 -7.39
N LEU A 425 -3.27 -17.75 -7.29
CA LEU A 425 -2.65 -18.87 -7.99
C LEU A 425 -3.13 -20.20 -7.39
N ASN A 426 -3.35 -21.20 -8.24
CA ASN A 426 -3.52 -22.58 -7.77
C ASN A 426 -2.17 -23.22 -7.46
N PHE A 427 -2.14 -24.52 -7.13
CA PHE A 427 -0.88 -25.23 -6.82
C PHE A 427 0.16 -25.07 -7.95
N ALA A 428 -0.24 -25.26 -9.21
CA ALA A 428 0.64 -25.14 -10.37
C ALA A 428 1.10 -23.70 -10.60
N GLY A 429 0.20 -22.71 -10.48
CA GLY A 429 0.56 -21.30 -10.56
C GLY A 429 1.57 -20.87 -9.50
N ASN A 430 1.35 -21.28 -8.24
CA ASN A 430 2.26 -21.02 -7.12
C ASN A 430 3.63 -21.66 -7.38
N TYR A 431 3.65 -22.89 -7.92
CA TYR A 431 4.88 -23.58 -8.30
C TYR A 431 5.68 -22.83 -9.36
N ARG A 432 5.01 -22.32 -10.42
CA ARG A 432 5.68 -21.54 -11.48
C ARG A 432 6.32 -20.27 -10.94
N VAL A 433 5.58 -19.51 -10.13
CA VAL A 433 6.12 -18.29 -9.51
C VAL A 433 7.26 -18.62 -8.53
N ALA A 434 7.11 -19.67 -7.72
CA ALA A 434 8.17 -20.13 -6.81
C ALA A 434 9.45 -20.48 -7.57
N ARG A 435 9.34 -21.17 -8.72
CA ARG A 435 10.50 -21.50 -9.56
C ARG A 435 11.19 -20.29 -10.16
N LEU A 436 10.44 -19.29 -10.60
CA LEU A 436 11.03 -18.05 -11.14
C LEU A 436 11.86 -17.35 -10.07
N PHE A 437 11.33 -17.24 -8.84
CA PHE A 437 12.08 -16.69 -7.72
C PHE A 437 13.27 -17.58 -7.33
N ALA A 438 13.09 -18.89 -7.22
CA ALA A 438 14.14 -19.83 -6.84
C ALA A 438 15.33 -19.74 -7.80
N ALA A 439 15.07 -19.73 -9.11
CA ALA A 439 16.10 -19.60 -10.13
C ALA A 439 16.88 -18.28 -10.02
N GLU A 440 16.20 -17.17 -9.71
CA GLU A 440 16.87 -15.87 -9.57
C GLU A 440 17.62 -15.71 -8.24
N VAL A 441 17.16 -16.36 -7.17
CA VAL A 441 17.86 -16.47 -5.88
C VAL A 441 19.14 -17.30 -6.06
N GLU A 442 19.06 -18.49 -6.64
CA GLU A 442 20.23 -19.36 -6.86
C GLU A 442 21.33 -18.68 -7.68
N LYS A 443 20.97 -18.02 -8.79
CA LYS A 443 21.92 -17.25 -9.63
C LYS A 443 22.70 -16.19 -8.86
N ARG A 444 22.16 -15.74 -7.73
CA ARG A 444 22.71 -14.63 -6.94
C ARG A 444 23.15 -15.06 -5.55
N TRP A 445 23.12 -16.36 -5.26
CA TRP A 445 23.57 -16.90 -3.99
C TRP A 445 25.10 -17.03 -3.97
N PRO A 446 25.81 -16.18 -3.21
CA PRO A 446 27.27 -16.23 -3.17
C PRO A 446 27.74 -17.59 -2.61
N GLY A 447 28.54 -18.30 -3.39
CA GLY A 447 29.10 -19.59 -2.98
C GLY A 447 28.11 -20.76 -3.00
N ALA A 448 26.89 -20.59 -3.52
CA ALA A 448 25.99 -21.72 -3.73
C ALA A 448 26.59 -22.67 -4.78
N GLN A 449 26.73 -23.94 -4.42
CA GLN A 449 26.89 -25.01 -5.40
C GLN A 449 25.50 -25.29 -5.96
N THR A 450 25.19 -24.70 -7.11
CA THR A 450 23.98 -25.05 -7.85
C THR A 450 24.11 -26.49 -8.31
N ASN A 451 23.24 -27.37 -7.80
CA ASN A 451 23.16 -28.73 -8.30
C ASN A 451 22.42 -28.72 -9.65
N ASP A 452 22.98 -29.37 -10.68
CA ASP A 452 22.36 -29.50 -12.01
C ASP A 452 21.12 -30.42 -12.02
N SER A 453 20.73 -30.97 -10.87
CA SER A 453 19.48 -31.70 -10.71
C SER A 453 18.29 -30.88 -11.22
N PRO A 454 17.27 -31.51 -11.83
CA PRO A 454 16.06 -30.81 -12.21
C PRO A 454 15.34 -30.26 -10.97
N TRP A 455 14.51 -29.23 -11.19
CA TRP A 455 13.57 -28.78 -10.15
C TRP A 455 12.65 -29.94 -9.76
N LEU A 456 12.30 -30.04 -8.47
CA LEU A 456 11.30 -30.99 -7.99
C LEU A 456 10.01 -30.77 -8.77
N THR A 457 9.57 -31.73 -9.57
CA THR A 457 8.35 -31.66 -10.40
C THR A 457 7.15 -32.23 -9.69
#